data_AF-A0A1G2HJG8-F1
#
_entry.id   AF-A0A1G2HJG8-F1
#
_cell.length_a   1.000
_cell.length_b   1.000
_cell.length_c   1.000
_cell.angle_alpha   90.00
_cell.angle_beta   90.00
_cell.angle_gamma   90.00
#
_symmetry.space_group_name_H-M   'P 1'
#
loop_
_entity.id
_entity.type
_entity.pdbx_description
1 polymer ?
#
loop_
_entity_poly.entity_id
_entity_poly.type
_entity_poly.pdbx_seq_one_letter_code
_entity_poly.pdbx_strand_id
1 'polypeptide(L)'
;MLLPLRPLMGMVVATKKMWQWHGLEHKLVSLYYEDKNRTKENILSAPSVDPKCGTRIEVLKFILLMFLLVIYIVSFFTNTTLLPIILILLIIYICIYRNTEISDYNHPIFLKMSMWIQRHITTKEPEDWQIEQALELAQKLDAELIELGYII
;
A
#
# COMPACT_ATOMS: atom_id res chain seq x y z
N MET A 1 -3.60 41.29 4.62
CA MET A 1 -2.47 40.36 4.52
C MET A 1 -2.99 38.96 4.82
N LEU A 2 -3.63 38.32 3.82
CA LEU A 2 -4.23 37.00 3.95
C LEU A 2 -3.27 36.00 3.31
N LEU A 3 -2.70 35.12 4.12
CA LEU A 3 -2.00 33.93 3.62
C LEU A 3 -2.97 33.13 2.74
N PRO A 4 -2.56 32.69 1.54
CA PRO A 4 -3.38 31.76 0.79
C PRO A 4 -3.37 30.43 1.56
N LEU A 5 -4.50 30.08 2.16
CA LEU A 5 -4.82 28.73 2.58
C LEU A 5 -4.78 27.84 1.33
N ARG A 6 -3.59 27.35 0.98
CA ARG A 6 -3.47 26.14 0.16
C ARG A 6 -4.18 25.05 0.95
N PRO A 7 -5.22 24.40 0.40
CA PRO A 7 -5.96 23.40 1.15
C PRO A 7 -4.98 22.27 1.49
N LEU A 8 -4.71 22.14 2.78
CA LEU A 8 -4.03 21.01 3.41
C LEU A 8 -5.01 19.82 3.46
N MET A 9 -5.51 19.44 2.29
CA MET A 9 -6.24 18.21 2.07
C MET A 9 -5.45 17.51 0.98
N GLY A 10 -4.52 16.64 1.40
CA GLY A 10 -3.81 15.74 0.52
C GLY A 10 -4.78 14.77 -0.12
N MET A 11 -5.56 15.24 -1.09
CA MET A 11 -6.26 14.37 -2.01
C MET A 11 -5.18 13.60 -2.75
N VAL A 12 -5.17 12.31 -2.43
CA VAL A 12 -4.52 11.23 -3.17
C VAL A 12 -5.00 11.29 -4.62
N VAL A 13 -4.45 12.21 -5.41
CA VAL A 13 -4.38 12.05 -6.85
C VAL A 13 -3.26 11.04 -7.04
N ALA A 14 -3.59 9.76 -6.85
CA ALA A 14 -2.69 8.71 -7.26
C ALA A 14 -2.54 8.83 -8.78
N THR A 15 -1.45 9.45 -9.21
CA THR A 15 -1.16 9.60 -10.63
C THR A 15 -0.81 8.23 -11.19
N LYS A 16 -1.09 7.99 -12.47
CA LYS A 16 -0.65 6.78 -13.20
C LYS A 16 0.80 6.41 -12.85
N LYS A 17 1.68 7.43 -12.80
CA LYS A 17 3.11 7.29 -12.46
C LYS A 17 3.35 6.69 -11.08
N MET A 18 2.58 7.08 -10.07
CA MET A 18 2.71 6.53 -8.72
C MET A 18 2.36 5.04 -8.68
N TRP A 19 1.29 4.62 -9.37
CA TRP A 19 0.95 3.19 -9.49
C TRP A 19 1.96 2.39 -10.31
N GLN A 20 2.60 3.03 -11.29
CA GLN A 20 3.70 2.42 -12.04
C GLN A 20 4.94 2.20 -11.16
N TRP A 21 5.30 3.17 -10.33
CA TRP A 21 6.38 3.03 -9.35
C TRP A 21 6.08 1.95 -8.31
N HIS A 22 4.85 1.90 -7.81
CA HIS A 22 4.41 0.86 -6.87
C HIS A 22 4.42 -0.54 -7.53
N GLY A 23 4.00 -0.64 -8.81
CA GLY A 23 4.12 -1.88 -9.57
C GLY A 23 5.57 -2.33 -9.77
N LEU A 24 6.50 -1.39 -9.99
CA LEU A 24 7.93 -1.66 -10.09
C LEU A 24 8.51 -2.16 -8.77
N GLU A 25 8.13 -1.56 -7.64
CA GLU A 25 8.52 -2.01 -6.31
C GLU A 25 8.14 -3.49 -6.08
N HIS A 26 6.88 -3.86 -6.34
CA HIS A 26 6.43 -5.24 -6.17
C HIS A 26 7.20 -6.23 -7.05
N LYS A 27 7.47 -5.85 -8.31
CA LYS A 27 8.26 -6.67 -9.24
C LYS A 27 9.68 -6.87 -8.71
N LEU A 28 10.33 -5.82 -8.22
CA LEU A 28 11.68 -5.89 -7.64
C LEU A 28 11.72 -6.74 -6.36
N VAL A 29 10.74 -6.59 -5.47
CA VAL A 29 10.60 -7.41 -4.26
C VAL A 29 10.40 -8.89 -4.62
N SER A 30 9.61 -9.18 -5.65
CA SER A 30 9.43 -10.55 -6.14
C SER A 30 10.73 -11.16 -6.66
N LEU A 31 11.53 -10.39 -7.41
CA LEU A 31 12.83 -10.85 -7.89
C LEU A 31 13.80 -11.09 -6.73
N TYR A 32 13.78 -10.24 -5.71
CA TYR A 32 14.55 -10.43 -4.49
C TYR A 32 14.18 -11.73 -3.77
N TYR A 33 12.89 -12.03 -3.63
CA TYR A 33 12.44 -13.29 -3.03
C TYR A 33 12.75 -14.54 -3.86
N GLU A 34 12.83 -14.40 -5.19
CA GLU A 34 13.20 -15.48 -6.11
C GLU A 34 14.71 -15.60 -6.36
N ASP A 35 15.53 -14.75 -5.71
CA ASP A 35 16.98 -14.66 -5.92
C ASP A 35 17.35 -14.50 -7.41
N LYS A 36 16.56 -13.70 -8.13
CA LYS A 36 16.74 -13.41 -9.56
C LYS A 36 17.42 -12.07 -9.76
N ASN A 37 18.29 -12.02 -10.77
CA ASN A 37 18.96 -10.79 -11.17
C ASN A 37 17.97 -9.69 -11.56
N ARG A 38 18.29 -8.45 -11.15
CA ARG A 38 17.55 -7.22 -11.47
C ARG A 38 17.80 -6.81 -12.93
N THR A 39 17.28 -7.56 -13.90
CA THR A 39 17.32 -7.21 -15.34
C THR A 39 15.98 -6.68 -15.81
N LYS A 40 15.95 -5.87 -16.88
CA LYS A 40 14.69 -5.35 -17.46
C LYS A 40 13.71 -6.47 -17.82
N GLU A 41 14.20 -7.55 -18.42
CA GLU A 41 13.39 -8.72 -18.79
C GLU A 41 12.77 -9.42 -17.56
N ASN A 42 13.58 -9.61 -16.52
CA ASN A 42 13.11 -10.20 -15.26
C ASN A 42 12.07 -9.30 -14.58
N ILE A 43 12.28 -7.98 -14.58
CA ILE A 43 11.33 -7.02 -13.99
C ILE A 43 9.99 -7.06 -14.73
N LEU A 44 10.01 -7.05 -16.06
CA LEU A 44 8.78 -7.08 -16.85
C LEU A 44 8.00 -8.39 -16.66
N SER A 45 8.69 -9.52 -16.50
CA SER A 45 8.06 -10.83 -16.28
C SER A 45 7.61 -11.09 -14.84
N ALA A 46 8.16 -10.36 -13.86
CA ALA A 46 7.80 -10.51 -12.45
C ALA A 46 6.33 -10.09 -12.17
N PRO A 47 5.69 -10.69 -11.14
CA PRO A 47 4.34 -10.32 -10.75
C PRO A 47 4.30 -8.90 -10.15
N SER A 48 3.24 -8.14 -10.48
CA SER A 48 2.99 -6.82 -9.89
C SER A 48 2.20 -6.87 -8.58
N VAL A 49 2.00 -8.06 -8.02
CA VAL A 49 1.19 -8.29 -6.81
C VAL A 49 2.06 -8.93 -5.76
N ASP A 50 2.11 -8.33 -4.58
CA ASP A 50 2.83 -8.86 -3.44
C ASP A 50 1.82 -9.20 -2.32
N PRO A 51 1.75 -10.46 -1.86
CA PRO A 51 0.92 -10.82 -0.71
C PRO A 51 1.30 -10.07 0.57
N LYS A 52 2.53 -9.51 0.66
CA LYS A 52 3.06 -8.81 1.82
C LYS A 52 2.90 -7.29 1.82
N CYS A 53 2.55 -6.64 0.70
CA CYS A 53 2.33 -5.18 0.44
C CYS A 53 1.52 -4.35 1.49
N GLY A 54 0.91 -4.94 2.52
CA GLY A 54 0.18 -4.18 3.54
C GLY A 54 -1.18 -3.61 3.08
N THR A 55 -1.47 -3.63 1.76
CA THR A 55 -2.79 -3.27 1.19
C THR A 55 -3.95 -4.00 1.88
N ARG A 56 -3.73 -5.23 2.41
CA ARG A 56 -4.72 -5.97 3.20
C ARG A 56 -5.18 -5.23 4.47
N ILE A 57 -4.28 -4.52 5.14
CA ILE A 57 -4.58 -3.72 6.33
C ILE A 57 -5.40 -2.48 5.93
N GLU A 58 -5.03 -1.84 4.82
CA GLU A 58 -5.77 -0.68 4.30
C GLU A 58 -7.19 -1.03 3.87
N VAL A 59 -7.39 -2.21 3.26
CA VAL A 59 -8.72 -2.75 2.95
C VAL A 59 -9.57 -2.92 4.22
N LEU A 60 -8.97 -3.50 5.27
CA LEU A 60 -9.66 -3.72 6.54
C LEU A 60 -10.05 -2.39 7.21
N LYS A 61 -9.13 -1.42 7.25
CA LYS A 61 -9.36 -0.07 7.75
C LYS A 61 -10.50 0.62 7.00
N PHE A 62 -10.51 0.54 5.67
CA PHE A 62 -11.54 1.13 4.83
C PHE A 62 -12.92 0.52 5.10
N ILE A 63 -13.01 -0.82 5.18
CA ILE A 63 -14.26 -1.52 5.49
C ILE A 63 -14.79 -1.08 6.86
N LEU A 64 -13.92 -1.03 7.87
CA LEU A 64 -14.30 -0.61 9.23
C LEU A 64 -14.81 0.84 9.26
N LEU A 65 -14.16 1.74 8.51
CA LEU A 65 -14.61 3.12 8.36
C LEU A 65 -15.99 3.21 7.67
N MET A 66 -16.24 2.40 6.64
CA MET A 66 -17.55 2.35 5.98
C MET A 66 -18.65 1.88 6.95
N PHE A 67 -18.38 0.86 7.77
CA PHE A 67 -19.33 0.41 8.79
C PHE A 67 -19.62 1.50 9.83
N LEU A 68 -18.58 2.20 10.30
CA LEU A 68 -18.73 3.33 11.21
C LEU A 68 -19.64 4.42 10.61
N LEU A 69 -19.46 4.74 9.33
CA LEU A 69 -20.29 5.70 8.62
C LEU A 69 -21.75 5.23 8.52
N VAL A 70 -21.98 3.98 8.13
CA VAL A 70 -23.34 3.42 8.03
C VAL A 70 -24.04 3.43 9.39
N ILE A 71 -23.36 3.01 10.46
CA ILE A 71 -23.90 3.00 11.82
C ILE A 71 -24.25 4.42 12.27
N TYR A 72 -23.39 5.39 11.98
CA TYR A 72 -23.64 6.80 12.26
C TYR A 72 -24.90 7.31 11.54
N ILE A 73 -25.03 7.01 10.24
CA ILE A 73 -26.21 7.39 9.44
C ILE A 73 -27.48 6.75 10.01
N VAL A 74 -27.46 5.45 10.33
CA VAL A 74 -28.63 4.75 10.89
C VAL A 74 -29.00 5.32 12.26
N SER A 75 -28.03 5.55 13.13
CA SER A 75 -28.24 6.16 14.45
C SER A 75 -28.90 7.52 14.34
N PHE A 76 -28.47 8.34 13.36
CA PHE A 76 -29.04 9.65 13.07
C PHE A 76 -30.51 9.56 12.61
N PHE A 77 -30.82 8.67 11.65
CA PHE A 77 -32.19 8.58 11.10
C PHE A 77 -33.20 7.88 12.01
N THR A 78 -32.74 6.99 12.90
CA THR A 78 -33.61 6.21 13.79
C THR A 78 -33.73 6.81 15.19
N ASN A 79 -33.00 7.90 15.49
CA ASN A 79 -32.86 8.47 16.84
C ASN A 79 -32.45 7.42 17.90
N THR A 80 -31.81 6.32 17.49
CA THR A 80 -31.26 5.32 18.42
C THR A 80 -29.80 5.63 18.69
N THR A 81 -29.39 5.54 19.96
CA THR A 81 -27.99 5.75 20.33
C THR A 81 -27.18 4.47 20.09
N LEU A 82 -26.35 4.47 19.05
CA LEU A 82 -25.42 3.37 18.73
C LEU A 82 -23.98 3.66 19.21
N LEU A 83 -23.83 4.60 20.15
CA LEU A 83 -22.53 5.06 20.67
C LEU A 83 -21.63 3.92 21.17
N PRO A 84 -22.12 2.90 21.91
CA PRO A 84 -21.26 1.79 22.33
C PRO A 84 -20.65 1.01 21.17
N ILE A 85 -21.41 0.80 20.09
CA ILE A 85 -20.94 0.07 18.90
C ILE A 85 -19.88 0.90 18.16
N ILE A 86 -20.12 2.21 18.01
CA ILE A 86 -19.16 3.14 17.41
C ILE A 86 -17.84 3.13 18.19
N LEU A 87 -17.89 3.18 19.52
CA LEU A 87 -16.70 3.15 20.37
C LEU A 87 -15.92 1.84 20.25
N ILE A 88 -16.61 0.69 20.24
CA ILE A 88 -15.96 -0.63 20.06
C ILE A 88 -15.24 -0.68 18.70
N LEU A 89 -15.92 -0.30 17.62
CA LEU A 89 -15.34 -0.30 16.27
C LEU A 89 -14.18 0.69 16.15
N LEU A 90 -14.25 1.85 16.80
CA LEU A 90 -13.15 2.81 16.84
C LEU A 90 -11.94 2.27 17.60
N ILE A 91 -12.15 1.58 18.73
CA ILE A 91 -11.07 0.93 19.47
C ILE A 91 -10.41 -0.15 18.60
N ILE A 92 -11.21 -1.00 17.93
CA ILE A 92 -10.70 -2.01 16.99
C ILE A 92 -9.88 -1.34 15.88
N TYR A 93 -10.36 -0.23 15.31
CA TYR A 93 -9.64 0.53 14.29
C TYR A 93 -8.28 1.02 14.80
N ILE A 94 -8.25 1.62 15.99
CA ILE A 94 -7.02 2.13 16.61
C ILE A 94 -6.05 0.97 16.91
N CYS A 95 -6.54 -0.18 17.38
CA CYS A 95 -5.72 -1.36 17.61
C CYS A 95 -5.09 -1.88 16.31
N ILE A 96 -5.86 -1.96 15.22
CA ILE A 96 -5.35 -2.35 13.89
C ILE A 96 -4.32 -1.32 13.39
N TYR A 97 -4.60 -0.03 13.56
CA TYR A 97 -3.71 1.05 13.13
C TYR A 97 -2.37 1.05 13.88
N ARG A 98 -2.39 0.77 15.20
CA ARG A 98 -1.18 0.73 16.03
C ARG A 98 -0.36 -0.54 15.81
N ASN A 99 -1.01 -1.63 15.45
CA ASN A 99 -0.37 -2.91 15.23
C ASN A 99 -0.25 -3.20 13.72
N THR A 100 0.27 -2.25 12.93
CA THR A 100 0.53 -2.45 11.49
C THR A 100 1.59 -3.52 11.20
N GLU A 101 2.34 -3.96 12.21
CA GLU A 101 3.16 -5.17 12.17
C GLU A 101 2.34 -6.46 12.07
N ILE A 102 1.01 -6.41 12.28
CA ILE A 102 0.06 -7.50 11.97
C ILE A 102 -0.16 -7.59 10.45
N SER A 103 0.94 -7.57 9.73
CA SER A 103 1.04 -8.04 8.38
C SER A 103 0.67 -9.56 8.34
N ASP A 104 0.75 -10.29 9.46
CA ASP A 104 0.40 -11.72 9.50
C ASP A 104 -1.11 -12.04 9.55
N TYR A 105 -2.01 -11.06 9.42
CA TYR A 105 -3.44 -11.35 9.29
C TYR A 105 -3.75 -11.98 7.92
N ASN A 106 -3.57 -13.30 7.85
CA ASN A 106 -3.64 -14.11 6.64
C ASN A 106 -5.05 -14.66 6.37
N HIS A 107 -6.11 -13.95 6.77
CA HIS A 107 -7.44 -14.42 6.46
C HIS A 107 -7.65 -14.38 4.93
N PRO A 108 -8.01 -15.51 4.29
CA PRO A 108 -7.88 -15.70 2.84
C PRO A 108 -8.71 -14.73 2.01
N ILE A 109 -9.85 -14.26 2.56
CA ILE A 109 -10.71 -13.28 1.89
C ILE A 109 -10.01 -11.92 1.74
N PHE A 110 -9.39 -11.42 2.81
CA PHE A 110 -8.72 -10.11 2.80
C PHE A 110 -7.44 -10.17 1.95
N LEU A 111 -6.74 -11.30 1.99
CA LEU A 111 -5.59 -11.52 1.10
C LEU A 111 -6.00 -11.44 -0.37
N LYS A 112 -7.00 -12.22 -0.79
CA LYS A 112 -7.52 -12.21 -2.17
C LYS A 112 -8.01 -10.82 -2.59
N MET A 113 -8.76 -10.14 -1.72
CA MET A 113 -9.24 -8.79 -1.99
C MET A 113 -8.08 -7.80 -2.15
N SER A 114 -7.06 -7.89 -1.29
CA SER A 114 -5.88 -7.03 -1.39
C SER A 114 -5.12 -7.27 -2.69
N MET A 115 -4.95 -8.52 -3.10
CA MET A 115 -4.28 -8.88 -4.35
C MET A 115 -5.04 -8.38 -5.57
N TRP A 116 -6.38 -8.45 -5.53
CA TRP A 116 -7.23 -7.91 -6.59
C TRP A 116 -7.09 -6.38 -6.69
N ILE A 117 -7.13 -5.67 -5.55
CA ILE A 117 -6.96 -4.21 -5.50
C ILE A 117 -5.58 -3.82 -6.01
N GLN A 118 -4.53 -4.52 -5.59
CA GLN A 118 -3.17 -4.30 -6.10
C GLN A 118 -3.15 -4.42 -7.61
N ARG A 119 -3.62 -5.56 -8.15
CA ARG A 119 -3.58 -5.84 -9.58
C ARG A 119 -4.35 -4.85 -10.44
N HIS A 120 -5.51 -4.38 -9.96
CA HIS A 120 -6.43 -3.60 -10.79
C HIS A 120 -6.38 -2.10 -10.52
N ILE A 121 -6.06 -1.70 -9.29
CA ILE A 121 -6.18 -0.32 -8.81
C ILE A 121 -4.80 0.27 -8.50
N THR A 122 -4.05 -0.32 -7.57
CA THR A 122 -2.88 0.37 -6.98
C THR A 122 -1.55 0.06 -7.66
N THR A 123 -1.51 -0.84 -8.63
CA THR A 123 -0.32 -1.14 -9.44
C THR A 123 -0.59 -0.99 -10.93
N LYS A 124 0.43 -0.58 -11.67
CA LYS A 124 0.47 -0.51 -13.13
C LYS A 124 1.85 -0.94 -13.63
N GLU A 125 1.92 -1.35 -14.90
CA GLU A 125 3.18 -1.70 -15.53
C GLU A 125 4.10 -0.46 -15.63
N PRO A 126 5.36 -0.55 -15.16
CA PRO A 126 6.30 0.55 -15.22
C PRO A 126 6.69 0.87 -16.66
N GLU A 127 6.98 2.15 -16.90
CA GLU A 127 7.61 2.59 -18.15
C GLU A 127 9.11 2.30 -18.14
N ASP A 128 9.70 2.14 -19.32
CA ASP A 128 11.11 1.80 -19.50
C ASP A 128 12.06 2.73 -18.73
N TRP A 129 11.80 4.03 -18.74
CA TRP A 129 12.62 5.02 -18.02
C TRP A 129 12.56 4.84 -16.50
N GLN A 130 11.45 4.33 -15.95
CA GLN A 130 11.33 4.05 -14.50
C GLN A 130 12.17 2.84 -14.13
N ILE A 131 12.19 1.82 -14.99
CA ILE A 131 13.01 0.62 -14.81
C ILE A 131 14.49 1.01 -14.86
N GLU A 132 14.90 1.76 -15.89
CA GLU A 132 16.27 2.22 -16.05
C GLU A 132 16.73 3.07 -14.86
N GLN A 133 15.90 4.02 -14.42
CA GLN A 133 16.20 4.84 -13.24
C GLN A 133 16.33 4.02 -11.97
N ALA A 134 15.47 3.02 -11.76
CA ALA A 134 15.55 2.15 -10.59
C ALA A 134 16.82 1.28 -10.61
N LEU A 135 17.21 0.77 -11.78
CA LEU A 135 18.42 -0.02 -11.94
C LEU A 135 19.69 0.82 -11.72
N GLU A 136 19.74 2.04 -12.26
CA GLU A 136 20.86 2.96 -12.04
C GLU A 136 21.01 3.30 -10.55
N LEU A 137 19.90 3.58 -9.87
CA LEU A 137 19.91 3.87 -8.43
C LEU A 137 20.35 2.66 -7.61
N ALA A 138 19.87 1.46 -7.97
CA ALA A 138 20.27 0.22 -7.33
C ALA A 138 21.78 -0.03 -7.46
N GLN A 139 22.36 0.16 -8.65
CA GLN A 139 23.79 -0.01 -8.87
C GLN A 139 24.63 0.99 -8.05
N LYS A 140 24.20 2.25 -7.97
CA LYS A 140 24.86 3.26 -7.12
C LYS A 140 24.84 2.87 -5.65
N LEU A 141 23.67 2.42 -5.17
CA LEU A 141 23.52 1.96 -3.79
C LEU A 141 24.39 0.72 -3.52
N ASP A 142 24.44 -0.24 -4.44
CA ASP A 142 25.29 -1.42 -4.31
C ASP A 142 26.78 -1.01 -4.22
N ALA A 143 27.23 -0.06 -5.04
CA ALA A 143 28.60 0.45 -4.98
C ALA A 143 28.92 1.12 -3.63
N GLU A 144 28.02 1.98 -3.13
CA GLU A 144 28.18 2.63 -1.82
C GLU A 144 28.21 1.61 -0.67
N LEU A 145 27.37 0.58 -0.73
CA LEU A 145 27.34 -0.49 0.27
C LEU A 145 28.63 -1.32 0.27
N ILE A 146 29.20 -1.61 -0.91
CA ILE A 146 30.51 -2.27 -1.02
C ILE A 146 31.61 -1.41 -0.41
N GLU A 147 31.61 -0.09 -0.66
CA GLU A 147 32.58 0.85 -0.06
C GLU A 147 32.48 0.88 1.48
N LEU A 148 31.27 0.69 2.02
CA LEU A 148 31.02 0.56 3.46
C LEU A 148 31.37 -0.82 4.03
N GLY A 149 31.82 -1.77 3.20
CA GLY A 149 32.24 -3.11 3.63
C GLY A 149 31.11 -4.14 3.72
N TYR A 150 29.93 -3.87 3.14
CA TYR A 150 28.86 -4.86 3.05
C TYR A 150 29.12 -5.85 1.90
N ILE A 151 28.82 -7.12 2.13
CA ILE A 151 28.77 -8.15 1.09
C ILE A 151 27.34 -8.25 0.62
N ILE A 152 27.12 -8.01 -0.68
CA ILE A 152 25.81 -7.93 -1.33
C ILE A 152 25.70 -9.02 -2.40
#